data_AF-A0A7J4SIA1-F1
#
_entry.id   AF-A0A7J4SIA1-F1
#
_cell.length_a   1.000
_cell.length_b   1.000
_cell.length_c   1.000
_cell.angle_alpha   90.00
_cell.angle_beta   90.00
_cell.angle_gamma   90.00
#
_symmetry.space_group_name_H-M   'P 1'
#
loop_
_entity.id
_entity.type
_entity.pdbx_description
1 polymer ?
#
loop_
_entity_poly.entity_id
_entity_poly.type
_entity_poly.pdbx_seq_one_letter_code
_entity_poly.pdbx_strand_id
1 'polypeptide(L)'
;MGGSNSAIAFQRTICLILTAIIMIQLFSQLSHAEVKNYAEDWDEDITITGGRTILVEEISATWCTSCAEIDPFLQQVADAHGSRISIVTYHPTDGEDAFQPEAAKYRIERMKSINSDVGATPSFVVESGELRVGPDSWPDVQKDILKEETSRQEFSKLSFTISKLGQQYSATIGSIELLEVEYETQLTFMLMAHEMEVPDEFFNPGEDYRDRVVIATSSCNLNSNSLSNVGFSNVSGTNCLDDFTVNFPANGKFSLILIHESTDSSVQLNSNYGSTLGVVEFAYRDIEIKNDSNFMPLVFFSLIAIGTILVIYDRKNA
;
A
#
# COMPACT_ATOMS: atom_id res chain seq x y z
N MET A 1 -19.59 57.34 -18.92
CA MET A 1 -20.47 56.35 -18.26
C MET A 1 -20.12 54.87 -18.59
N GLY A 2 -18.91 54.54 -19.05
CA GLY A 2 -18.55 53.15 -19.46
C GLY A 2 -17.75 52.30 -18.47
N GLY A 3 -17.24 52.87 -17.37
CA GLY A 3 -16.27 52.18 -16.48
C GLY A 3 -16.86 51.20 -15.46
N SER A 4 -18.15 51.34 -15.12
CA SER A 4 -18.79 50.55 -14.04
C SER A 4 -19.06 49.09 -14.42
N ASN A 5 -19.37 48.81 -15.69
CA ASN A 5 -19.76 47.46 -16.13
C ASN A 5 -18.55 46.51 -16.30
N SER A 6 -17.37 47.06 -16.59
CA SER A 6 -16.13 46.29 -16.73
C SER A 6 -15.60 45.75 -15.40
N ALA A 7 -15.72 46.55 -14.33
CA ALA A 7 -15.29 46.16 -12.99
C ALA A 7 -16.16 45.03 -12.40
N ILE A 8 -17.48 45.09 -12.61
CA ILE A 8 -18.43 44.08 -12.13
C ILE A 8 -18.24 42.75 -12.88
N ALA A 9 -17.98 42.79 -14.19
CA ALA A 9 -17.69 41.60 -14.97
C ALA A 9 -16.37 40.94 -14.54
N PHE A 10 -15.34 41.73 -14.27
CA PHE A 10 -14.04 41.25 -13.78
C PHE A 10 -14.13 40.58 -12.41
N GLN A 11 -14.90 41.18 -11.49
CA GLN A 11 -15.11 40.66 -10.15
C GLN A 11 -15.90 39.33 -10.16
N ARG A 12 -16.83 39.16 -11.10
CA ARG A 12 -17.56 37.90 -11.32
C ARG A 12 -16.67 36.78 -11.86
N THR A 13 -15.79 37.07 -12.81
CA THR A 13 -14.87 36.07 -13.39
C THR A 13 -13.87 35.57 -12.36
N ILE A 14 -13.31 36.46 -11.53
CA ILE A 14 -12.39 36.08 -10.44
C ILE A 14 -13.10 35.20 -9.40
N CYS A 15 -14.34 35.55 -9.03
CA CYS A 15 -15.12 34.77 -8.07
C CYS A 15 -15.39 33.35 -8.59
N LEU A 16 -15.77 33.22 -9.88
CA LEU A 16 -16.02 31.93 -10.53
C LEU A 16 -14.77 31.03 -10.57
N ILE A 17 -13.60 31.59 -10.91
CA ILE A 17 -12.32 30.87 -10.93
C ILE A 17 -11.94 30.40 -9.51
N LEU A 18 -12.09 31.27 -8.50
CA LEU A 18 -11.83 30.91 -7.11
C LEU A 18 -12.76 29.79 -6.62
N THR A 19 -14.06 29.84 -6.93
CA THR A 19 -14.98 28.75 -6.59
C THR A 19 -14.66 27.44 -7.31
N ALA A 20 -14.20 27.49 -8.56
CA ALA A 20 -13.80 26.30 -9.30
C ALA A 20 -12.53 25.67 -8.70
N ILE A 21 -11.55 26.49 -8.30
CA ILE A 21 -10.31 26.03 -7.64
C ILE A 21 -10.64 25.42 -6.26
N ILE A 22 -11.51 26.05 -5.48
CA ILE A 22 -11.94 25.53 -4.17
C ILE A 22 -12.69 24.20 -4.34
N MET A 23 -13.56 24.07 -5.34
CA MET A 23 -14.22 22.80 -5.64
C MET A 23 -13.20 21.72 -6.04
N ILE A 24 -12.23 22.02 -6.91
CA ILE A 24 -11.20 21.05 -7.31
C ILE A 24 -10.35 20.60 -6.10
N GLN A 25 -10.05 21.51 -5.16
CA GLN A 25 -9.33 21.19 -3.91
C GLN A 25 -10.17 20.36 -2.93
N LEU A 26 -11.50 20.50 -2.94
CA LEU A 26 -12.41 19.68 -2.14
C LEU A 26 -12.59 18.26 -2.70
N PHE A 27 -12.34 18.06 -4.00
CA PHE A 27 -12.43 16.74 -4.65
C PHE A 27 -11.11 15.95 -4.64
N SER A 28 -10.00 16.49 -4.11
CA SER A 28 -8.69 15.80 -4.13
C SER A 28 -8.42 14.89 -2.93
N GLN A 29 -9.43 14.45 -2.18
CA GLN A 29 -9.24 13.40 -1.17
C GLN A 29 -9.20 12.03 -1.84
N LEU A 30 -8.03 11.66 -2.38
CA LEU A 30 -7.79 10.34 -2.94
C LEU A 30 -6.78 9.58 -2.06
N SER A 31 -7.28 8.51 -1.42
CA SER A 31 -6.55 7.34 -0.90
C SER A 31 -5.36 7.61 0.02
N HIS A 32 -5.57 7.51 1.34
CA HIS A 32 -4.47 7.57 2.30
C HIS A 32 -4.26 6.18 2.91
N ALA A 33 -3.25 5.46 2.41
CA ALA A 33 -2.51 4.59 3.33
C ALA A 33 -1.95 5.51 4.41
N GLU A 34 -2.05 5.08 5.67
CA GLU A 34 -1.66 5.89 6.82
C GLU A 34 -0.28 5.43 7.28
N VAL A 35 0.69 6.35 7.29
CA VAL A 35 2.01 6.10 7.87
C VAL A 35 2.12 6.86 9.18
N LYS A 36 2.30 6.13 10.27
CA LYS A 36 2.63 6.68 11.58
C LYS A 36 4.13 6.55 11.82
N ASN A 37 4.73 7.67 12.23
CA ASN A 37 6.14 7.72 12.56
C ASN A 37 6.38 6.89 13.84
N TYR A 38 7.32 5.94 13.78
CA TYR A 38 7.68 5.10 14.93
C TYR A 38 8.16 5.91 16.14
N ALA A 39 8.81 7.06 15.91
CA ALA A 39 9.23 7.97 16.97
C ALA A 39 8.07 8.63 17.73
N GLU A 40 6.86 8.61 17.16
CA GLU A 40 5.66 9.19 17.76
C GLU A 40 4.76 8.07 18.29
N ASP A 41 4.48 8.12 19.58
CA ASP A 41 3.48 7.25 20.19
C ASP A 41 2.06 7.74 19.82
N TRP A 42 1.05 6.87 19.92
CA TRP A 42 -0.33 7.22 19.64
C TRP A 42 -1.29 6.49 20.58
N ASP A 43 -2.22 7.20 21.20
CA ASP A 43 -3.17 6.61 22.17
C ASP A 43 -4.59 6.43 21.60
N GLU A 44 -4.90 7.09 20.50
CA GLU A 44 -6.23 7.06 19.88
C GLU A 44 -6.36 5.98 18.82
N ASP A 45 -7.56 5.46 18.64
CA ASP A 45 -7.85 4.53 17.55
C ASP A 45 -7.65 5.23 16.19
N ILE A 46 -6.95 4.55 15.27
CA ILE A 46 -6.68 5.09 13.93
C ILE A 46 -7.53 4.32 12.94
N THR A 47 -8.41 5.03 12.24
CA THR A 47 -9.15 4.46 11.11
C THR A 47 -8.43 4.77 9.80
N ILE A 48 -8.10 3.72 9.07
CA ILE A 48 -7.46 3.79 7.75
C ILE A 48 -8.53 3.53 6.69
N THR A 49 -8.50 4.26 5.59
CA THR A 49 -9.43 4.08 4.47
C THR A 49 -8.68 4.22 3.15
N GLY A 50 -8.84 3.24 2.26
CA GLY A 50 -8.11 3.16 1.01
C GLY A 50 -8.71 2.12 0.07
N GLY A 51 -7.84 1.44 -0.69
CA GLY A 51 -8.26 0.41 -1.64
C GLY A 51 -7.50 0.44 -2.96
N ARG A 52 -6.84 1.54 -3.30
CA ARG A 52 -6.13 1.69 -4.59
C ARG A 52 -4.67 1.26 -4.54
N THR A 53 -4.12 0.98 -3.36
CA THR A 53 -2.72 0.58 -3.19
C THR A 53 -2.42 -0.66 -4.04
N ILE A 54 -1.28 -0.69 -4.70
CA ILE A 54 -0.82 -1.82 -5.53
C ILE A 54 0.02 -2.74 -4.66
N LEU A 55 -0.30 -4.03 -4.65
CA LEU A 55 0.51 -5.03 -3.95
C LEU A 55 1.70 -5.43 -4.82
N VAL A 56 2.90 -5.38 -4.24
CA VAL A 56 4.13 -5.91 -4.84
C VAL A 56 4.64 -7.00 -3.91
N GLU A 57 4.61 -8.23 -4.37
CA GLU A 57 5.04 -9.39 -3.60
C GLU A 57 6.47 -9.78 -4.00
N GLU A 58 7.38 -9.74 -3.04
CA GLU A 58 8.77 -10.17 -3.18
C GLU A 58 8.96 -11.53 -2.52
N ILE A 59 9.73 -12.42 -3.16
CA ILE A 59 10.35 -13.56 -2.49
C ILE A 59 11.84 -13.28 -2.38
N SER A 60 12.33 -13.28 -1.15
CA SER A 60 13.71 -12.95 -0.80
C SER A 60 14.31 -14.06 0.07
N ALA A 61 15.59 -13.93 0.41
CA ALA A 61 16.20 -14.80 1.42
C ALA A 61 17.37 -14.11 2.12
N THR A 62 17.64 -14.46 3.38
CA THR A 62 18.77 -13.93 4.14
C THR A 62 20.10 -14.34 3.52
N TRP A 63 20.20 -15.57 3.02
CA TRP A 63 21.40 -16.12 2.41
C TRP A 63 21.65 -15.67 0.95
N CYS A 64 20.71 -14.92 0.37
CA CYS A 64 20.74 -14.52 -1.03
C CYS A 64 21.52 -13.20 -1.23
N THR A 65 22.70 -13.28 -1.85
CA THR A 65 23.55 -12.10 -2.12
C THR A 65 22.87 -11.05 -2.99
N SER A 66 22.23 -11.47 -4.09
CA SER A 66 21.52 -10.55 -4.97
C SER A 66 20.28 -9.91 -4.34
N CYS A 67 19.70 -10.56 -3.31
CA CYS A 67 18.61 -10.00 -2.52
C CYS A 67 19.12 -8.87 -1.63
N ALA A 68 20.25 -9.09 -0.95
CA ALA A 68 20.91 -8.05 -0.16
C ALA A 68 21.34 -6.83 -0.99
N GLU A 69 21.67 -7.03 -2.27
CA GLU A 69 22.01 -5.92 -3.17
C GLU A 69 20.82 -5.03 -3.53
N ILE A 70 19.61 -5.60 -3.64
CA ILE A 70 18.42 -4.85 -4.06
C ILE A 70 17.61 -4.28 -2.87
N ASP A 71 17.71 -4.88 -1.68
CA ASP A 71 16.92 -4.53 -0.50
C ASP A 71 16.91 -3.01 -0.16
N PRO A 72 18.05 -2.29 -0.16
CA PRO A 72 18.05 -0.84 0.11
C PRO A 72 17.28 0.00 -0.92
N PHE A 73 17.09 -0.51 -2.15
CA PHE A 73 16.33 0.17 -3.19
C PHE A 73 14.82 -0.04 -3.03
N LEU A 74 14.40 -1.16 -2.43
CA LEU A 74 12.98 -1.46 -2.20
C LEU A 74 12.37 -0.45 -1.24
N GLN A 75 13.08 -0.11 -0.16
CA GLN A 75 12.67 0.93 0.79
C GLN A 75 12.50 2.29 0.11
N GLN A 76 13.48 2.69 -0.71
CA GLN A 76 13.42 3.96 -1.44
C GLN A 76 12.23 4.04 -2.41
N VAL A 77 11.90 2.92 -3.06
CA VAL A 77 10.74 2.86 -3.97
C VAL A 77 9.42 2.86 -3.21
N ALA A 78 9.32 2.15 -2.08
CA ALA A 78 8.16 2.23 -1.19
C ALA A 78 7.91 3.68 -0.75
N ASP A 79 8.96 4.39 -0.31
CA ASP A 79 8.84 5.78 0.13
C ASP A 79 8.52 6.76 -1.01
N ALA A 80 9.08 6.54 -2.21
CA ALA A 80 8.80 7.38 -3.38
C ALA A 80 7.37 7.21 -3.92
N HIS A 81 6.81 6.00 -3.82
CA HIS A 81 5.43 5.74 -4.21
C HIS A 81 4.42 6.05 -3.10
N GLY A 82 4.87 6.14 -1.85
CA GLY A 82 4.04 6.45 -0.69
C GLY A 82 2.89 5.45 -0.58
N SER A 83 1.66 5.95 -0.40
CA SER A 83 0.47 5.10 -0.27
C SER A 83 0.04 4.33 -1.52
N ARG A 84 0.71 4.53 -2.66
CA ARG A 84 0.29 3.93 -3.95
C ARG A 84 0.73 2.48 -4.11
N ILE A 85 1.77 2.04 -3.42
CA ILE A 85 2.22 0.65 -3.44
C ILE A 85 2.43 0.14 -2.03
N SER A 86 2.31 -1.17 -1.84
CA SER A 86 2.72 -1.88 -0.65
C SER A 86 3.61 -3.02 -1.08
N ILE A 87 4.88 -2.99 -0.68
CA ILE A 87 5.82 -4.08 -0.93
C ILE A 87 5.76 -5.02 0.27
N VAL A 88 5.62 -6.31 0.01
CA VAL A 88 5.63 -7.37 1.04
C VAL A 88 6.74 -8.37 0.70
N THR A 89 7.48 -8.84 1.71
CA THR A 89 8.60 -9.75 1.50
C THR A 89 8.35 -11.10 2.15
N TYR A 90 8.43 -12.16 1.35
CA TYR A 90 8.28 -13.54 1.76
C TYR A 90 9.64 -14.23 1.82
N HIS A 91 10.00 -14.68 3.02
CA HIS A 91 11.15 -15.55 3.21
C HIS A 91 10.72 -17.03 3.14
N PRO A 92 11.45 -17.88 2.39
CA PRO A 92 11.09 -19.27 2.17
C PRO A 92 11.34 -20.14 3.41
N THR A 93 10.55 -21.20 3.57
CA THR A 93 10.81 -22.27 4.55
C THR A 93 11.68 -23.36 3.91
N ASP A 94 12.99 -23.12 3.84
CA ASP A 94 13.97 -24.02 3.20
C ASP A 94 14.96 -24.66 4.19
N GLY A 95 14.93 -24.27 5.47
CA GLY A 95 15.87 -24.73 6.49
C GLY A 95 17.21 -23.96 6.52
N GLU A 96 17.42 -23.02 5.59
CA GLU A 96 18.63 -22.19 5.50
C GLU A 96 18.34 -20.72 5.81
N ASP A 97 17.15 -20.22 5.48
CA ASP A 97 16.75 -18.84 5.77
C ASP A 97 16.55 -18.61 7.27
N ALA A 98 16.93 -17.42 7.77
CA ALA A 98 16.74 -17.09 9.18
C ALA A 98 15.27 -16.88 9.55
N PHE A 99 14.46 -16.43 8.59
CA PHE A 99 13.05 -16.13 8.77
C PHE A 99 12.21 -17.16 8.02
N GLN A 100 11.55 -18.05 8.74
CA GLN A 100 10.70 -19.07 8.12
C GLN A 100 9.26 -19.03 8.65
N PRO A 101 8.58 -17.87 8.62
CA PRO A 101 7.20 -17.79 9.11
C PRO A 101 6.25 -18.60 8.22
N GLU A 102 5.34 -19.36 8.85
CA GLU A 102 4.35 -20.16 8.11
C GLU A 102 3.44 -19.29 7.22
N ALA A 103 3.26 -18.01 7.58
CA ALA A 103 2.52 -17.04 6.77
C ALA A 103 3.20 -16.78 5.41
N ALA A 104 4.53 -16.62 5.37
CA ALA A 104 5.26 -16.45 4.13
C ALA A 104 5.17 -17.71 3.25
N LYS A 105 5.32 -18.90 3.86
CA LYS A 105 5.12 -20.17 3.14
C LYS A 105 3.72 -20.27 2.53
N TYR A 106 2.68 -19.97 3.30
CA TYR A 106 1.30 -19.97 2.80
C TYR A 106 1.12 -19.03 1.60
N ARG A 107 1.70 -17.82 1.65
CA ARG A 107 1.65 -16.86 0.54
C ARG A 107 2.48 -17.27 -0.67
N ILE A 108 3.66 -17.87 -0.47
CA ILE A 108 4.47 -18.43 -1.56
C ILE A 108 3.69 -19.53 -2.32
N GLU A 109 2.99 -20.41 -1.61
CA GLU A 109 2.17 -21.45 -2.25
C GLU A 109 0.99 -20.89 -3.05
N ARG A 110 0.36 -19.82 -2.54
CA ARG A 110 -0.65 -19.07 -3.31
C ARG A 110 -0.03 -18.43 -4.56
N MET A 111 1.15 -17.81 -4.44
CA MET A 111 1.85 -17.21 -5.58
C MET A 111 2.20 -18.25 -6.64
N LYS A 112 2.63 -19.46 -6.24
CA LYS A 112 2.86 -20.60 -7.14
C LYS A 112 1.60 -21.06 -7.87
N SER A 113 0.42 -20.88 -7.28
CA SER A 113 -0.86 -21.19 -7.92
C SER A 113 -1.20 -20.19 -9.04
N ILE A 114 -0.60 -19.00 -9.02
CA ILE A 114 -0.74 -17.96 -10.05
C ILE A 114 0.37 -18.11 -11.09
N ASN A 115 1.61 -18.22 -10.62
CA ASN A 115 2.85 -18.30 -11.39
C ASN A 115 3.62 -19.57 -11.02
N SER A 116 3.52 -20.64 -11.82
CA SER A 116 4.12 -21.95 -11.51
C SER A 116 5.65 -21.95 -11.43
N ASP A 117 6.30 -20.96 -12.04
CA ASP A 117 7.76 -20.85 -12.13
C ASP A 117 8.38 -20.14 -10.91
N VAL A 118 7.56 -19.78 -9.92
CA VAL A 118 8.00 -19.22 -8.64
C VAL A 118 8.90 -20.23 -7.90
N GLY A 119 10.14 -19.83 -7.64
CA GLY A 119 11.11 -20.65 -6.92
C GLY A 119 12.53 -20.10 -6.80
N ALA A 120 12.82 -18.92 -7.36
CA ALA A 120 14.12 -18.26 -7.27
C ALA A 120 14.02 -16.94 -6.48
N THR A 121 15.14 -16.51 -5.89
CA THR A 121 15.26 -15.26 -5.13
C THR A 121 16.38 -14.36 -5.71
N PRO A 122 16.21 -13.03 -5.72
CA PRO A 122 14.96 -12.34 -5.48
C PRO A 122 13.99 -12.59 -6.65
N SER A 123 12.70 -12.62 -6.36
CA SER A 123 11.67 -12.55 -7.39
C SER A 123 10.52 -11.65 -6.96
N PHE A 124 9.84 -11.06 -7.93
CA PHE A 124 8.81 -10.06 -7.72
C PHE A 124 7.58 -10.36 -8.57
N VAL A 125 6.41 -10.13 -8.00
CA VAL A 125 5.13 -10.13 -8.70
C VAL A 125 4.40 -8.85 -8.32
N VAL A 126 4.04 -8.04 -9.32
CA VAL A 126 3.14 -6.90 -9.12
C VAL A 126 1.72 -7.42 -9.30
N GLU A 127 0.91 -7.34 -8.25
CA GLU A 127 -0.46 -7.87 -8.18
C GLU A 127 -0.53 -9.38 -8.43
N SER A 128 -0.75 -9.77 -9.68
CA SER A 128 -0.71 -11.16 -10.15
C SER A 128 -0.23 -11.20 -11.59
N GLY A 129 0.63 -10.24 -11.92
CA GLY A 129 1.23 -10.10 -13.23
C GLY A 129 2.36 -11.10 -13.46
N GLU A 130 3.22 -10.74 -14.40
CA GLU A 130 4.36 -11.54 -14.81
C GLU A 130 5.38 -11.66 -13.67
N LEU A 131 5.91 -12.87 -13.47
CA LEU A 131 7.01 -13.12 -12.54
C LEU A 131 8.29 -12.45 -13.05
N ARG A 132 8.89 -11.59 -12.22
CA ARG A 132 10.18 -10.95 -12.47
C ARG A 132 11.24 -11.61 -11.59
N VAL A 133 12.33 -12.11 -12.18
CA VAL A 133 13.35 -12.88 -11.45
C VAL A 133 14.70 -12.18 -11.52
N GLY A 134 15.37 -12.07 -10.37
CA GLY A 134 16.69 -11.50 -10.22
C GLY A 134 16.69 -9.96 -10.16
N PRO A 135 17.81 -9.36 -9.70
CA PRO A 135 17.91 -7.92 -9.51
C PRO A 135 17.84 -7.13 -10.82
N ASP A 136 18.30 -7.72 -11.93
CA ASP A 136 18.25 -7.10 -13.27
C ASP A 136 16.82 -6.86 -13.77
N SER A 137 15.82 -7.52 -13.18
CA SER A 137 14.40 -7.36 -13.52
C SER A 137 13.74 -6.15 -12.87
N TRP A 138 14.43 -5.44 -11.97
CA TRP A 138 13.88 -4.31 -11.23
C TRP A 138 13.30 -3.18 -12.09
N PRO A 139 13.91 -2.78 -13.22
CA PRO A 139 13.29 -1.80 -14.12
C PRO A 139 11.94 -2.25 -14.67
N ASP A 140 11.78 -3.55 -14.92
CA ASP A 140 10.51 -4.12 -15.39
C ASP A 140 9.46 -4.16 -14.26
N VAL A 141 9.87 -4.42 -13.01
CA VAL A 141 8.98 -4.31 -11.84
C VAL A 141 8.42 -2.89 -11.72
N GLN A 142 9.25 -1.86 -11.84
CA GLN A 142 8.79 -0.47 -11.81
C GLN A 142 7.85 -0.14 -12.98
N LYS A 143 8.11 -0.69 -14.16
CA LYS A 143 7.22 -0.54 -15.31
C LYS A 143 5.87 -1.22 -15.06
N ASP A 144 5.85 -2.39 -14.43
CA ASP A 144 4.63 -3.10 -14.07
C ASP A 144 3.83 -2.33 -13.01
N ILE A 145 4.50 -1.75 -12.00
CA ILE A 145 3.88 -0.82 -11.04
C ILE A 145 3.21 0.35 -11.76
N LEU A 146 3.94 1.06 -12.63
CA LEU A 146 3.40 2.21 -13.35
C LEU A 146 2.22 1.82 -14.25
N LYS A 147 2.30 0.65 -14.89
CA LYS A 147 1.20 0.10 -15.68
C LYS A 147 -0.03 -0.11 -14.80
N GLU A 148 0.12 -0.74 -13.63
CA GLU A 148 -1.00 -0.97 -12.73
C GLU A 148 -1.55 0.33 -12.09
N GLU A 149 -0.70 1.32 -11.80
CA GLU A 149 -1.14 2.65 -11.35
C GLU A 149 -2.06 3.33 -12.38
N THR A 150 -1.78 3.12 -13.67
CA THR A 150 -2.57 3.68 -14.77
C THR A 150 -3.81 2.84 -15.15
N SER A 151 -3.75 1.51 -15.02
CA SER A 151 -4.83 0.60 -15.39
C SER A 151 -5.92 0.51 -14.32
N ARG A 152 -5.55 0.60 -13.03
CA ARG A 152 -6.47 0.43 -11.90
C ARG A 152 -7.38 1.64 -11.73
N GLN A 153 -8.52 1.60 -12.43
CA GLN A 153 -9.59 2.59 -12.36
C GLN A 153 -10.67 2.22 -11.33
N GLU A 154 -10.93 0.92 -11.15
CA GLU A 154 -11.90 0.39 -10.19
C GLU A 154 -11.18 -0.41 -9.11
N PHE A 155 -11.62 -0.24 -7.86
CA PHE A 155 -11.09 -0.94 -6.71
C PHE A 155 -12.14 -0.96 -5.60
N SER A 156 -12.02 -1.94 -4.71
CA SER A 156 -12.83 -2.03 -3.50
C SER A 156 -12.35 -0.98 -2.50
N LYS A 157 -13.27 -0.19 -1.93
CA LYS A 157 -12.93 0.72 -0.85
C LYS A 157 -12.88 -0.06 0.45
N LEU A 158 -11.71 -0.06 1.06
CA LEU A 158 -11.42 -0.83 2.26
C LEU A 158 -11.18 0.13 3.42
N SER A 159 -11.61 -0.28 4.61
CA SER A 159 -11.31 0.42 5.84
C SER A 159 -11.09 -0.56 6.98
N PHE A 160 -10.20 -0.21 7.89
CA PHE A 160 -10.07 -0.87 9.18
C PHE A 160 -9.60 0.13 10.23
N THR A 161 -9.88 -0.17 11.49
CA THR A 161 -9.44 0.62 12.63
C THR A 161 -8.42 -0.19 13.41
N ILE A 162 -7.26 0.41 13.67
CA ILE A 162 -6.22 -0.16 14.54
C ILE A 162 -6.24 0.56 15.89
N SER A 163 -6.24 -0.25 16.95
CA SER A 163 -6.20 0.17 18.35
C SER A 163 -5.04 -0.54 19.04
N LYS A 164 -4.56 0.02 20.16
CA LYS A 164 -3.50 -0.63 20.93
C LYS A 164 -3.70 -0.53 22.43
N LEU A 165 -3.18 -1.53 23.13
CA LEU A 165 -3.08 -1.57 24.58
C LEU A 165 -1.67 -2.06 24.94
N GLY A 166 -0.75 -1.12 25.16
CA GLY A 166 0.67 -1.44 25.29
C GLY A 166 1.25 -1.96 23.97
N GLN A 167 1.87 -3.15 24.00
CA GLN A 167 2.45 -3.81 22.81
C GLN A 167 1.48 -4.80 22.13
N GLN A 168 0.19 -4.76 22.49
CA GLN A 168 -0.85 -5.56 21.88
C GLN A 168 -1.72 -4.69 20.98
N TYR A 169 -1.82 -5.08 19.72
CA TYR A 169 -2.57 -4.36 18.70
C TYR A 169 -3.79 -5.18 18.30
N SER A 170 -4.90 -4.47 18.04
CA SER A 170 -6.12 -5.05 17.50
C SER A 170 -6.55 -4.22 16.30
N ALA A 171 -6.74 -4.89 15.17
CA ALA A 171 -7.27 -4.29 13.96
C ALA A 171 -8.62 -4.92 13.61
N THR A 172 -9.64 -4.08 13.49
CA THR A 172 -11.01 -4.50 13.18
C THR A 172 -11.46 -3.81 11.90
N ILE A 173 -12.13 -4.55 11.04
CA ILE A 173 -12.61 -4.01 9.78
C ILE A 173 -13.63 -2.88 9.98
N GLY A 174 -13.60 -1.90 9.07
CA GLY A 174 -14.47 -0.72 9.07
C GLY A 174 -15.49 -0.79 7.94
N SER A 175 -15.91 0.38 7.45
CA SER A 175 -16.83 0.46 6.31
C SER A 175 -16.16 -0.02 5.02
N ILE A 176 -16.81 -0.93 4.29
CA ILE A 176 -16.28 -1.52 3.05
C ILE A 176 -17.27 -1.31 1.90
N GLU A 177 -16.74 -0.98 0.72
CA GLU A 177 -17.46 -1.07 -0.55
C GLU A 177 -16.70 -2.02 -1.48
N LEU A 178 -17.20 -3.24 -1.66
CA LEU A 178 -16.54 -4.27 -2.46
C LEU A 178 -16.84 -4.12 -3.95
N LEU A 179 -15.82 -4.37 -4.78
CA LEU A 179 -15.99 -4.57 -6.21
C LEU A 179 -16.67 -5.94 -6.44
N GLU A 180 -17.74 -5.96 -7.21
CA GLU A 180 -18.44 -7.20 -7.55
C GLU A 180 -17.69 -7.99 -8.62
N VAL A 181 -17.47 -9.28 -8.36
CA VAL A 181 -16.83 -10.22 -9.29
C VAL A 181 -17.59 -11.55 -9.31
N GLU A 182 -17.37 -12.36 -10.36
CA GLU A 182 -18.10 -13.63 -10.58
C GLU A 182 -17.54 -14.83 -9.81
N TYR A 183 -16.45 -14.66 -9.06
CA TYR A 183 -15.76 -15.71 -8.31
C TYR A 183 -15.75 -15.42 -6.81
N GLU A 184 -15.42 -16.42 -5.98
CA GLU A 184 -15.42 -16.27 -4.54
C GLU A 184 -14.23 -15.46 -4.05
N THR A 185 -14.48 -14.45 -3.23
CA THR A 185 -13.47 -13.55 -2.68
C THR A 185 -13.37 -13.65 -1.16
N GLN A 186 -12.31 -13.07 -0.62
CA GLN A 186 -12.00 -13.01 0.80
C GLN A 186 -11.38 -11.67 1.15
N LEU A 187 -11.47 -11.32 2.43
CA LEU A 187 -10.72 -10.23 3.03
C LEU A 187 -9.54 -10.82 3.79
N THR A 188 -8.34 -10.35 3.50
CA THR A 188 -7.09 -10.87 4.09
C THR A 188 -6.37 -9.75 4.82
N PHE A 189 -6.15 -9.92 6.13
CA PHE A 189 -5.14 -9.17 6.85
C PHE A 189 -3.77 -9.84 6.67
N MET A 190 -2.73 -9.04 6.49
CA MET A 190 -1.34 -9.49 6.45
C MET A 190 -0.46 -8.53 7.24
N LEU A 191 0.36 -9.10 8.13
CA LEU A 191 1.25 -8.38 9.03
C LEU A 191 2.69 -8.56 8.59
N MET A 192 3.39 -7.45 8.45
CA MET A 192 4.81 -7.36 8.16
C MET A 192 5.57 -6.81 9.36
N ALA A 193 6.71 -7.42 9.66
CA ALA A 193 7.71 -6.85 10.56
C ALA A 193 8.74 -6.04 9.74
N HIS A 194 9.06 -4.85 10.22
CA HIS A 194 10.16 -4.04 9.68
C HIS A 194 11.40 -4.20 10.55
N GLU A 195 12.57 -4.01 9.96
CA GLU A 195 13.88 -4.09 10.65
C GLU A 195 14.03 -5.35 11.52
N MET A 196 13.61 -6.50 10.99
CA MET A 196 13.74 -7.78 11.69
C MET A 196 15.22 -8.19 11.72
N GLU A 197 15.83 -8.18 12.91
CA GLU A 197 17.24 -8.55 13.11
C GLU A 197 17.51 -9.99 12.66
N VAL A 198 18.56 -10.17 11.86
CA VAL A 198 19.05 -11.48 11.42
C VAL A 198 20.03 -12.02 12.47
N PRO A 199 19.81 -13.22 13.04
CA PRO A 199 20.73 -13.79 14.01
C PRO A 199 22.12 -14.06 13.42
N ASP A 200 23.17 -13.84 14.23
CA ASP A 200 24.59 -13.95 13.84
C ASP A 200 24.98 -15.31 13.24
N GLU A 201 24.25 -16.39 13.58
CA GLU A 201 24.50 -17.73 13.07
C GLU A 201 24.09 -17.96 11.61
N PHE A 202 23.31 -17.04 11.01
CA PHE A 202 22.86 -17.14 9.63
C PHE A 202 23.78 -16.37 8.68
N PHE A 203 23.94 -16.91 7.46
CA PHE A 203 24.62 -16.18 6.41
C PHE A 203 23.76 -15.00 5.95
N ASN A 204 24.33 -13.80 6.06
CA ASN A 204 23.65 -12.55 5.73
C ASN A 204 24.67 -11.58 5.08
N PRO A 205 24.73 -11.51 3.74
CA PRO A 205 25.68 -10.65 3.03
C PRO A 205 25.27 -9.17 2.99
N GLY A 206 24.10 -8.80 3.56
CA GLY A 206 23.52 -7.45 3.55
C GLY A 206 23.59 -6.74 4.90
N GLU A 207 22.61 -5.88 5.15
CA GLU A 207 22.41 -5.26 6.47
C GLU A 207 22.01 -6.33 7.51
N ASP A 208 22.21 -6.03 8.79
CA ASP A 208 21.97 -6.93 9.92
C ASP A 208 20.48 -7.19 10.21
N TYR A 209 19.59 -6.61 9.40
CA TYR A 209 18.15 -6.83 9.47
C TYR A 209 17.55 -7.11 8.08
N ARG A 210 16.27 -7.48 8.05
CA ARG A 210 15.43 -7.50 6.85
C ARG A 210 14.15 -6.73 7.08
N ASP A 211 13.69 -6.07 6.03
CA ASP A 211 12.52 -5.21 6.09
C ASP A 211 11.29 -5.86 5.44
N ARG A 212 10.08 -5.43 5.85
CA ARG A 212 8.78 -5.89 5.32
C ARG A 212 8.56 -7.42 5.34
N VAL A 213 9.16 -8.11 6.30
CA VAL A 213 9.06 -9.57 6.42
C VAL A 213 7.65 -9.96 6.86
N VAL A 214 6.92 -10.72 6.04
CA VAL A 214 5.56 -11.15 6.37
C VAL A 214 5.57 -12.26 7.42
N ILE A 215 4.97 -11.97 8.58
CA ILE A 215 4.99 -12.86 9.75
C ILE A 215 3.61 -13.46 10.09
N ALA A 216 2.52 -12.82 9.66
CA ALA A 216 1.17 -13.34 9.87
C ALA A 216 0.22 -13.00 8.72
N THR A 217 -0.76 -13.86 8.50
CA THR A 217 -1.88 -13.64 7.59
C THR A 217 -3.14 -14.27 8.15
N SER A 218 -4.28 -13.63 7.94
CA SER A 218 -5.58 -14.18 8.28
C SER A 218 -6.58 -13.75 7.24
N SER A 219 -7.45 -14.67 6.83
CA SER A 219 -8.49 -14.40 5.84
C SER A 219 -9.88 -14.69 6.37
N CYS A 220 -10.86 -13.93 5.86
CA CYS A 220 -12.27 -14.13 6.07
C CYS A 220 -12.94 -14.33 4.70
N ASN A 221 -13.46 -15.54 4.44
CA ASN A 221 -14.12 -15.87 3.20
C ASN A 221 -15.52 -15.21 3.15
N LEU A 222 -15.76 -14.35 2.16
CA LEU A 222 -16.95 -13.50 2.10
C LEU A 222 -18.26 -14.27 1.88
N ASN A 223 -18.19 -15.47 1.30
CA ASN A 223 -19.36 -16.32 1.06
C ASN A 223 -19.78 -17.10 2.31
N SER A 224 -18.80 -17.61 3.06
CA SER A 224 -19.03 -18.54 4.18
C SER A 224 -18.86 -17.91 5.56
N ASN A 225 -18.27 -16.70 5.64
CA ASN A 225 -17.80 -16.08 6.87
C ASN A 225 -16.81 -16.96 7.67
N SER A 226 -16.13 -17.89 6.99
CA SER A 226 -15.12 -18.73 7.62
C SER A 226 -13.79 -17.98 7.75
N LEU A 227 -13.16 -18.15 8.90
CA LEU A 227 -11.89 -17.52 9.25
C LEU A 227 -10.74 -18.52 9.12
N SER A 228 -9.65 -18.08 8.51
CA SER A 228 -8.35 -18.77 8.53
C SER A 228 -7.33 -17.88 9.22
N ASN A 229 -6.45 -18.46 10.04
CA ASN A 229 -5.42 -17.73 10.76
C ASN A 229 -4.08 -18.45 10.68
N VAL A 230 -3.06 -17.75 10.21
CA VAL A 230 -1.67 -18.18 10.20
C VAL A 230 -0.82 -17.08 10.83
N GLY A 231 -0.44 -17.23 12.09
CA GLY A 231 0.52 -16.34 12.77
C GLY A 231 -0.06 -15.22 13.63
N PHE A 232 -1.33 -14.79 13.44
CA PHE A 232 -1.94 -13.84 14.38
C PHE A 232 -2.22 -14.52 15.72
N SER A 233 -2.13 -13.75 16.82
CA SER A 233 -2.34 -14.28 18.17
C SER A 233 -3.79 -14.71 18.42
N ASN A 234 -4.74 -13.96 17.87
CA ASN A 234 -6.16 -14.28 17.92
C ASN A 234 -6.88 -13.62 16.74
N VAL A 235 -7.87 -14.33 16.20
CA VAL A 235 -8.72 -13.86 15.11
C VAL A 235 -10.17 -14.11 15.51
N SER A 236 -11.03 -13.13 15.31
CA SER A 236 -12.45 -13.22 15.63
C SER A 236 -13.29 -12.47 14.62
N GLY A 237 -14.56 -12.85 14.53
CA GLY A 237 -15.55 -12.25 13.65
C GLY A 237 -16.67 -13.24 13.40
N THR A 238 -17.89 -12.73 13.27
CA THR A 238 -19.07 -13.48 12.84
C THR A 238 -19.46 -13.13 11.41
N ASN A 239 -19.10 -11.93 10.95
CA ASN A 239 -19.31 -11.44 9.60
C ASN A 239 -18.05 -10.73 9.10
N CYS A 240 -17.53 -11.18 7.95
CA CYS A 240 -16.34 -10.60 7.33
C CYS A 240 -16.41 -9.09 7.09
N LEU A 241 -17.61 -8.54 6.90
CA LEU A 241 -17.84 -7.13 6.57
C LEU A 241 -18.06 -6.22 7.78
N ASP A 242 -18.34 -6.80 8.95
CA ASP A 242 -18.78 -6.03 10.12
C ASP A 242 -17.78 -6.10 11.29
N ASP A 243 -17.20 -7.28 11.56
CA ASP A 243 -16.48 -7.53 12.82
C ASP A 243 -15.20 -8.37 12.68
N PHE A 244 -14.72 -8.60 11.45
CA PHE A 244 -13.46 -9.30 11.22
C PHE A 244 -12.29 -8.57 11.89
N THR A 245 -11.69 -9.23 12.87
CA THR A 245 -10.70 -8.66 13.79
C THR A 245 -9.49 -9.57 13.93
N VAL A 246 -8.30 -8.98 13.84
CA VAL A 246 -7.02 -9.64 14.11
C VAL A 246 -6.30 -8.99 15.29
N ASN A 247 -5.68 -9.81 16.13
CA ASN A 247 -4.90 -9.37 17.27
C ASN A 247 -3.46 -9.85 17.12
N PHE A 248 -2.49 -9.00 17.41
CA PHE A 248 -1.07 -9.36 17.35
C PHE A 248 -0.23 -8.56 18.35
N PRO A 249 0.80 -9.19 18.92
CA PRO A 249 1.88 -8.45 19.57
C PRO A 249 2.79 -7.85 18.50
N ALA A 250 3.28 -6.63 18.73
CA ALA A 250 4.39 -6.08 17.96
C ALA A 250 5.36 -5.35 18.88
N ASN A 251 6.63 -5.74 18.78
CA ASN A 251 7.74 -5.15 19.54
C ASN A 251 8.69 -4.50 18.51
N GLY A 252 8.25 -3.42 17.89
CA GLY A 252 9.02 -2.72 16.86
C GLY A 252 8.15 -2.13 15.76
N LYS A 253 8.79 -1.84 14.64
CA LYS A 253 8.16 -1.28 13.45
C LYS A 253 7.39 -2.37 12.71
N PHE A 254 6.20 -2.06 12.22
CA PHE A 254 5.36 -3.03 11.50
C PHE A 254 4.45 -2.35 10.49
N SER A 255 4.01 -3.09 9.48
CA SER A 255 2.91 -2.70 8.60
C SER A 255 1.81 -3.75 8.66
N LEU A 256 0.56 -3.29 8.66
CA LEU A 256 -0.62 -4.14 8.55
C LEU A 256 -1.38 -3.74 7.29
N ILE A 257 -1.61 -4.71 6.41
CA ILE A 257 -2.38 -4.49 5.19
C ILE A 257 -3.69 -5.28 5.23
N LEU A 258 -4.73 -4.67 4.67
CA LEU A 258 -6.00 -5.31 4.40
C LEU A 258 -6.16 -5.41 2.88
N ILE A 259 -6.42 -6.64 2.41
CA ILE A 259 -6.52 -6.98 0.99
C ILE A 259 -7.91 -7.54 0.74
N HIS A 260 -8.58 -7.08 -0.32
CA HIS A 260 -9.68 -7.82 -0.94
C HIS A 260 -9.12 -8.59 -2.14
N GLU A 261 -9.17 -9.91 -2.08
CA GLU A 261 -8.61 -10.81 -3.10
C GLU A 261 -9.51 -12.03 -3.31
N SER A 262 -9.25 -12.80 -4.36
CA SER A 262 -9.91 -14.09 -4.58
C SER A 262 -9.54 -15.12 -3.51
N THR A 263 -10.43 -16.06 -3.26
CA THR A 263 -10.12 -17.24 -2.43
C THR A 263 -9.05 -18.12 -3.08
N ASP A 264 -8.28 -18.87 -2.29
CA ASP A 264 -7.30 -19.84 -2.83
C ASP A 264 -7.95 -20.83 -3.79
N SER A 265 -9.16 -21.30 -3.47
CA SER A 265 -9.92 -22.19 -4.34
C SER A 265 -10.26 -21.54 -5.68
N SER A 266 -10.59 -20.25 -5.70
CA SER A 266 -10.85 -19.52 -6.95
C SER A 266 -9.58 -19.33 -7.78
N VAL A 267 -8.43 -19.04 -7.15
CA VAL A 267 -7.13 -18.95 -7.83
C VAL A 267 -6.73 -20.29 -8.43
N GLN A 268 -6.91 -21.40 -7.71
CA GLN A 268 -6.61 -22.74 -8.20
C GLN A 268 -7.49 -23.14 -9.40
N LEU A 269 -8.73 -22.66 -9.45
CA LEU A 269 -9.61 -22.87 -10.60
C LEU A 269 -9.18 -22.06 -11.82
N ASN A 270 -8.72 -20.81 -11.61
CA ASN A 270 -8.23 -19.95 -12.67
C ASN A 270 -7.21 -18.94 -12.11
N SER A 271 -5.95 -19.08 -12.50
CA SER A 271 -4.86 -18.22 -12.03
C SER A 271 -5.06 -16.74 -12.38
N ASN A 272 -5.88 -16.42 -13.38
CA ASN A 272 -6.22 -15.03 -13.74
C ASN A 272 -7.08 -14.32 -12.68
N TYR A 273 -7.64 -15.05 -11.70
CA TYR A 273 -8.36 -14.45 -10.57
C TYR A 273 -7.42 -14.03 -9.43
N GLY A 274 -6.09 -14.19 -9.59
CA GLY A 274 -5.12 -13.85 -8.55
C GLY A 274 -5.07 -12.37 -8.18
N SER A 275 -5.34 -11.46 -9.13
CA SER A 275 -5.14 -10.02 -8.94
C SER A 275 -5.95 -9.49 -7.76
N THR A 276 -5.37 -8.56 -6.99
CA THR A 276 -6.12 -7.97 -5.87
C THR A 276 -7.20 -7.02 -6.40
N LEU A 277 -8.30 -6.94 -5.65
CA LEU A 277 -9.46 -6.09 -5.93
C LEU A 277 -9.43 -4.80 -5.12
N GLY A 278 -8.65 -4.78 -4.05
CA GLY A 278 -8.31 -3.56 -3.32
C GLY A 278 -7.30 -3.84 -2.22
N VAL A 279 -6.46 -2.86 -1.92
CA VAL A 279 -5.45 -2.93 -0.85
C VAL A 279 -5.41 -1.61 -0.11
N VAL A 280 -5.26 -1.69 1.21
CA VAL A 280 -4.98 -0.54 2.07
C VAL A 280 -3.97 -0.93 3.14
N GLU A 281 -3.04 -0.03 3.42
CA GLU A 281 -1.94 -0.23 4.37
C GLU A 281 -2.00 0.77 5.52
N PHE A 282 -1.72 0.26 6.72
CA PHE A 282 -1.23 1.02 7.85
C PHE A 282 0.24 0.67 8.09
N ALA A 283 1.11 1.67 8.14
CA ALA A 283 2.53 1.48 8.44
C ALA A 283 2.92 2.22 9.72
N TYR A 284 3.56 1.53 10.65
CA TYR A 284 4.17 2.11 11.84
C TYR A 284 5.69 1.93 11.77
N ARG A 285 6.38 2.95 11.23
CA ARG A 285 7.81 2.91 10.93
C ARG A 285 8.40 4.32 10.87
N ASP A 286 9.72 4.42 10.77
CA ASP A 286 10.35 5.72 10.56
C ASP A 286 10.01 6.25 9.16
N ILE A 287 9.80 7.56 9.09
CA ILE A 287 9.51 8.27 7.85
C ILE A 287 10.81 8.88 7.33
N GLU A 288 11.47 8.22 6.37
CA GLU A 288 12.62 8.78 5.66
C GLU A 288 12.20 9.77 4.57
N ILE A 289 11.43 10.81 4.92
CA ILE A 289 11.19 11.88 3.96
C ILE A 289 12.45 12.75 3.90
N LYS A 290 13.25 12.59 2.83
CA LYS A 290 13.96 13.75 2.28
C LYS A 290 12.90 14.80 2.00
N ASN A 291 12.94 15.89 2.75
CA ASN A 291 12.01 17.00 2.70
C ASN A 291 12.13 17.72 1.35
N ASP A 292 11.68 17.08 0.27
CA ASP A 292 11.38 17.75 -0.99
C ASP A 292 10.08 18.49 -0.76
N SER A 293 10.21 19.66 -0.16
CA SER A 293 9.16 20.66 -0.04
C SER A 293 8.42 20.72 -1.37
N ASN A 294 7.16 20.28 -1.39
CA ASN A 294 6.36 20.24 -2.60
C ASN A 294 6.16 21.67 -3.10
N PHE A 295 6.96 22.09 -4.08
CA PHE A 295 6.92 23.44 -4.66
C PHE A 295 5.79 23.61 -5.67
N MET A 296 5.04 22.55 -6.03
CA MET A 296 3.96 22.65 -7.02
C MET A 296 2.89 23.70 -6.68
N PRO A 297 2.41 23.83 -5.42
CA PRO A 297 1.51 24.92 -5.05
C PRO A 297 2.14 26.30 -5.32
N LEU A 298 3.43 26.45 -5.03
CA LEU A 298 4.17 27.70 -5.22
C LEU A 298 4.35 28.02 -6.72
N VAL A 299 4.61 27.00 -7.55
CA VAL A 299 4.64 27.10 -9.01
C VAL A 299 3.27 27.50 -9.56
N PHE A 300 2.19 26.83 -9.12
CA PHE A 300 0.82 27.16 -9.54
C PHE A 300 0.43 28.59 -9.14
N PHE A 301 0.73 29.02 -7.91
CA PHE A 301 0.51 30.39 -7.46
C PHE A 301 1.31 31.39 -8.29
N SER A 302 2.57 31.08 -8.65
CA SER A 302 3.39 31.95 -9.49
C SER A 302 2.81 32.12 -10.91
N LEU A 303 2.32 31.05 -11.53
CA LEU A 303 1.73 31.09 -12.86
C LEU A 303 0.41 31.87 -12.88
N ILE A 304 -0.43 31.68 -11.86
CA ILE A 304 -1.68 32.44 -11.70
C ILE A 304 -1.39 33.92 -11.44
N ALA A 305 -0.38 34.23 -10.61
CA ALA A 305 0.03 35.60 -10.33
C ALA A 305 0.57 36.31 -11.58
N ILE A 306 1.42 35.64 -12.36
CA ILE A 306 1.95 36.18 -13.62
C ILE A 306 0.82 36.40 -14.63
N GLY A 307 -0.08 35.42 -14.79
CA GLY A 307 -1.22 35.53 -15.69
C GLY A 307 -2.16 36.69 -15.32
N THR A 308 -2.43 36.87 -14.03
CA THR A 308 -3.26 37.99 -13.55
C THR A 308 -2.58 39.36 -13.74
N ILE A 309 -1.28 39.46 -13.50
CA ILE A 309 -0.50 40.68 -13.73
C ILE A 309 -0.50 41.07 -15.22
N LEU A 310 -0.30 40.11 -16.12
CA LEU A 310 -0.30 40.33 -17.57
C LEU A 310 -1.68 40.84 -18.06
N VAL A 311 -2.77 40.23 -17.59
CA VAL A 311 -4.13 40.68 -17.92
C VAL A 311 -4.42 42.10 -17.41
N ILE A 312 -3.91 42.47 -16.24
CA ILE A 312 -4.05 43.83 -15.69
C ILE A 312 -3.21 44.83 -16.48
N TYR A 313 -2.01 44.45 -16.91
CA TYR A 313 -1.11 45.29 -17.70
C TYR A 313 -1.69 45.59 -19.10
N ASP A 314 -2.16 44.57 -19.81
CA ASP A 314 -2.77 44.74 -21.13
C ASP A 314 -4.03 45.62 -21.08
N ARG A 315 -4.85 45.49 -20.03
CA ARG A 315 -6.04 46.34 -19.83
C ARG A 315 -5.74 47.78 -19.45
N LYS A 316 -4.55 48.09 -18.94
CA LYS A 316 -4.13 49.47 -18.63
C LYS A 316 -3.50 50.17 -19.82
N ASN A 317 -2.96 49.40 -20.77
CA ASN A 317 -2.25 49.91 -21.95
C ASN A 317 -3.06 49.82 -23.25
N ALA A 318 -4.29 49.30 -23.19
CA ALA A 318 -5.30 49.35 -24.25
C ALA A 318 -6.39 50.38 -23.90
#